data_AF-A0A7G2JWS9-F1
#
_entry.id   AF-A0A7G2JWS9-F1
#
_cell.length_a   1.000
_cell.length_b   1.000
_cell.length_c   1.000
_cell.angle_alpha   90.00
_cell.angle_beta   90.00
_cell.angle_gamma   90.00
#
_symmetry.space_group_name_H-M   'P 1'
#
loop_
_entity.id
_entity.type
_entity.pdbx_description
1 polymer ?
#
loop_
_entity_poly.entity_id
_entity_poly.type
_entity_poly.pdbx_seq_one_letter_code
_entity_poly.pdbx_strand_id
1 'polypeptide(L)'
;DALCQRYQCQADGLADFGYYTTGKAGEYILYETSSDLRDSESIPLKQNIHDYFKAEVQAHISEAWLNMESVKIGYEISFNKYFYRHKPLRSLAEVAQDILALEKQADGLISEILEA
;
A
#
# COMPACT_ATOMS: atom_id res chain seq x y z
N ASP A 1 18.38 -30.47 -5.27
CA ASP A 1 18.84 -29.30 -4.51
C ASP A 1 17.73 -28.89 -3.55
N ALA A 2 18.03 -28.62 -2.27
CA ALA A 2 17.04 -28.30 -1.24
C ALA A 2 16.30 -26.98 -1.53
N LEU A 3 16.96 -26.03 -2.23
CA LEU A 3 16.36 -24.75 -2.62
C LEU A 3 15.29 -24.91 -3.71
N CYS A 4 15.59 -25.66 -4.77
CA CYS A 4 14.62 -26.02 -5.81
C CYS A 4 13.37 -26.69 -5.23
N GLN A 5 13.56 -27.57 -4.23
CA GLN A 5 12.44 -28.22 -3.55
C GLN A 5 11.62 -27.25 -2.70
N ARG A 6 12.28 -26.32 -1.99
CA ARG A 6 11.61 -25.28 -1.17
C ARG A 6 10.74 -24.36 -2.01
N TYR A 7 11.26 -23.90 -3.15
CA TYR A 7 10.57 -22.95 -4.02
C TYR A 7 9.79 -23.61 -5.16
N GLN A 8 9.76 -24.94 -5.22
CA GLN A 8 9.08 -25.72 -6.25
C GLN A 8 9.48 -25.28 -7.68
N CYS A 9 10.74 -24.90 -7.86
CA CYS A 9 11.29 -24.40 -9.11
C CYS A 9 12.45 -25.27 -9.61
N GLN A 10 12.77 -25.11 -10.89
CA GLN A 10 13.99 -25.66 -11.48
C GLN A 10 15.19 -24.76 -11.15
N ALA A 11 16.42 -25.25 -11.35
CA ALA A 11 17.64 -24.51 -10.97
C ALA A 11 17.82 -23.20 -11.74
N ASP A 12 17.26 -23.09 -12.94
CA ASP A 12 17.20 -21.88 -13.76
C ASP A 12 16.24 -20.82 -13.18
N GLY A 13 15.19 -21.24 -12.48
CA GLY A 13 14.21 -20.38 -11.83
C GLY A 13 14.62 -19.85 -10.46
N LEU A 14 15.78 -20.26 -9.94
CA LEU A 14 16.27 -19.81 -8.63
C LEU A 14 16.66 -18.32 -8.62
N ALA A 15 16.97 -17.74 -9.78
CA ALA A 15 17.22 -16.31 -9.93
C ALA A 15 16.00 -15.46 -9.57
N ASP A 16 14.78 -15.95 -9.86
CA ASP A 16 13.53 -15.28 -9.48
C ASP A 16 13.37 -15.14 -7.95
N PHE A 17 14.15 -15.89 -7.16
CA PHE A 17 14.17 -15.86 -5.69
C PHE A 17 15.48 -15.27 -5.13
N GLY A 18 16.30 -14.64 -5.99
CA GLY A 18 17.54 -13.96 -5.60
C GLY A 18 18.78 -14.85 -5.51
N TYR A 19 18.70 -16.11 -5.97
CA TYR A 19 19.83 -17.04 -6.00
C TYR A 19 20.40 -17.15 -7.42
N TYR A 20 21.49 -16.45 -7.69
CA TYR A 20 22.11 -16.37 -9.01
C TYR A 20 23.26 -17.39 -9.16
N THR A 21 23.39 -18.04 -10.31
CA THR A 21 24.38 -19.12 -10.50
C THR A 21 25.81 -18.60 -10.67
N THR A 22 26.82 -19.28 -10.10
CA THR A 22 28.25 -18.88 -10.19
C THR A 22 29.08 -19.71 -11.19
N GLY A 23 28.45 -20.67 -11.89
CA GLY A 23 29.12 -21.63 -12.77
C GLY A 23 29.57 -22.92 -12.08
N LYS A 24 29.49 -22.99 -10.75
CA LYS A 24 29.63 -24.24 -9.97
C LYS A 24 28.27 -24.69 -9.45
N ALA A 25 27.98 -25.98 -9.55
CA ALA A 25 26.73 -26.54 -9.05
C ALA A 25 26.65 -26.42 -7.52
N GLY A 26 25.55 -25.86 -7.01
CA GLY A 26 25.31 -25.68 -5.57
C GLY A 26 25.95 -24.44 -4.95
N GLU A 27 26.58 -23.58 -5.75
CA GLU A 27 27.08 -22.26 -5.32
C GLU A 27 26.23 -21.17 -5.96
N TYR A 28 25.78 -20.22 -5.14
CA TYR A 28 24.88 -19.14 -5.55
C TYR A 28 25.40 -17.79 -5.04
N ILE A 29 25.26 -16.76 -5.87
CA ILE A 29 25.44 -15.35 -5.47
C ILE A 29 24.10 -14.83 -4.98
N LEU A 30 24.13 -14.15 -3.83
CA LEU A 30 23.03 -13.35 -3.32
C LEU A 30 23.49 -11.89 -3.30
N TYR A 31 22.69 -11.02 -3.89
CA TYR A 31 22.93 -9.59 -3.86
C TYR A 31 22.30 -8.96 -2.62
N GLU A 32 22.92 -7.89 -2.13
CA GLU A 32 22.33 -7.07 -1.08
C GLU A 32 21.20 -6.23 -1.67
N THR A 33 20.03 -6.26 -1.03
CA THR A 33 18.88 -5.46 -1.45
C THR A 33 19.07 -4.00 -1.03
N SER A 34 18.75 -3.04 -1.91
CA SER A 34 18.59 -1.63 -1.52
C SER A 34 17.19 -1.39 -0.96
N SER A 35 17.08 -0.70 0.20
CA SER A 35 15.79 -0.34 0.79
C SER A 35 14.95 0.56 -0.10
N ASP A 36 15.61 1.44 -0.86
CA ASP A 36 14.96 2.47 -1.67
C ASP A 36 14.30 1.90 -2.93
N LEU A 37 14.65 0.66 -3.30
CA LEU A 37 14.14 -0.05 -4.47
C LEU A 37 13.16 -1.17 -4.11
N ARG A 38 12.85 -1.37 -2.83
CA ARG A 38 11.91 -2.41 -2.39
C ARG A 38 10.47 -1.97 -2.66
N ASP A 39 9.69 -2.88 -3.24
CA ASP A 39 8.26 -2.70 -3.43
C ASP A 39 7.46 -3.90 -2.92
N SER A 40 6.13 -3.77 -2.87
CA SER A 40 5.22 -4.80 -2.41
C SER A 40 3.97 -4.87 -3.27
N GLU A 41 3.67 -6.08 -3.75
CA GLU A 41 2.51 -6.35 -4.59
C GLU A 41 1.35 -6.97 -3.79
N SER A 42 0.12 -6.58 -4.11
CA SER A 42 -1.09 -7.18 -3.55
C SER A 42 -1.67 -8.22 -4.51
N ILE A 43 -1.42 -9.49 -4.20
CA ILE A 43 -1.78 -10.60 -5.08
C ILE A 43 -3.07 -11.28 -4.58
N PRO A 44 -4.06 -11.54 -5.46
CA PRO A 44 -5.25 -12.29 -5.07
C PRO A 44 -4.92 -13.65 -4.45
N LEU A 45 -5.59 -14.01 -3.36
CA LEU A 45 -5.30 -15.24 -2.59
C LEU A 45 -5.34 -16.55 -3.42
N LYS A 46 -6.15 -16.57 -4.50
CA LYS A 46 -6.28 -17.74 -5.38
C LYS A 46 -5.23 -17.82 -6.48
N GLN A 47 -4.41 -16.79 -6.63
CA GLN A 47 -3.38 -16.70 -7.67
C GLN A 47 -2.02 -17.12 -7.10
N ASN A 48 -1.23 -17.84 -7.91
CA ASN A 48 0.12 -18.20 -7.53
C ASN A 48 1.03 -16.95 -7.59
N ILE A 49 1.84 -16.75 -6.54
CA ILE A 49 2.73 -15.58 -6.41
C ILE A 49 3.80 -15.55 -7.52
N HIS A 50 4.40 -16.70 -7.84
CA HIS A 50 5.46 -16.79 -8.84
C HIS A 50 4.93 -16.52 -10.24
N ASP A 51 3.75 -17.03 -10.58
CA ASP A 51 3.10 -16.76 -11.86
C ASP A 51 2.76 -15.28 -12.02
N TYR A 52 2.21 -14.64 -10.97
CA TYR A 52 1.94 -13.20 -10.96
C TYR A 52 3.23 -12.40 -11.13
N PHE A 53 4.28 -12.76 -10.39
CA PHE A 53 5.59 -12.09 -10.49
C PHE A 53 6.15 -12.12 -11.91
N LYS A 54 6.10 -13.27 -12.59
CA LYS A 54 6.55 -13.38 -13.98
C LYS A 54 5.74 -12.54 -14.95
N ALA A 55 4.42 -12.52 -14.78
CA ALA A 55 3.51 -11.82 -15.68
C ALA A 55 3.57 -10.30 -15.50
N GLU A 56 3.55 -9.82 -14.26
CA GLU A 56 3.30 -8.40 -13.95
C GLU A 56 4.56 -7.66 -13.49
N VAL A 57 5.50 -8.32 -12.80
CA VAL A 57 6.68 -7.64 -12.24
C VAL A 57 7.89 -7.80 -13.17
N GLN A 58 8.27 -9.04 -13.47
CA GLN A 58 9.48 -9.35 -14.25
C GLN A 58 9.41 -8.81 -15.68
N ALA A 59 8.20 -8.70 -16.25
CA ALA A 59 7.97 -8.09 -17.56
C ALA A 59 8.39 -6.61 -17.62
N HIS A 60 8.36 -5.91 -16.48
CA HIS A 60 8.72 -4.49 -16.38
C HIS A 60 10.11 -4.27 -15.77
N ILE A 61 10.52 -5.14 -14.84
CA ILE A 61 11.80 -5.05 -14.13
C ILE A 61 12.48 -6.42 -14.16
N SER A 62 13.37 -6.62 -15.14
CA SER A 62 14.08 -7.89 -15.34
C SER A 62 15.01 -8.26 -14.19
N GLU A 63 15.47 -7.27 -13.43
CA GLU A 63 16.37 -7.45 -12.28
C GLU A 63 15.61 -7.64 -10.96
N ALA A 64 14.28 -7.68 -10.96
CA ALA A 64 13.51 -7.93 -9.75
C ALA A 64 13.65 -9.39 -9.30
N TRP A 65 13.55 -9.63 -8.00
CA TRP A 65 13.43 -10.98 -7.42
C TRP A 65 12.49 -10.98 -6.22
N LEU A 66 11.96 -12.16 -5.92
CA LEU A 66 11.01 -12.39 -4.84
C LEU A 66 11.70 -12.62 -3.50
N ASN A 67 11.19 -11.96 -2.47
CA ASN A 67 11.51 -12.29 -1.08
C ASN A 67 10.34 -13.05 -0.43
N MET A 68 10.39 -14.38 -0.52
CA MET A 68 9.33 -15.26 0.00
C MET A 68 9.19 -15.22 1.53
N GLU A 69 10.21 -14.78 2.28
CA GLU A 69 10.14 -14.67 3.73
C GLU A 69 9.35 -13.43 4.20
N SER A 70 9.20 -12.45 3.31
CA SER A 70 8.42 -11.24 3.57
C SER A 70 6.92 -11.37 3.29
N VAL A 71 6.49 -12.49 2.69
CA VAL A 71 5.11 -12.70 2.25
C VAL A 71 4.16 -12.77 3.45
N LYS A 72 3.07 -12.00 3.38
CA LYS A 72 1.99 -11.98 4.37
C LYS A 72 0.68 -12.36 3.71
N ILE A 73 -0.04 -13.29 4.32
CA ILE A 73 -1.37 -13.73 3.85
C ILE A 73 -2.42 -13.12 4.77
N GLY A 74 -3.41 -12.43 4.18
CA GLY A 74 -4.48 -11.80 4.92
C GLY A 74 -5.64 -11.37 4.04
N TYR A 75 -6.63 -10.73 4.66
CA TYR A 75 -7.77 -10.12 3.97
C TYR A 75 -7.75 -8.62 4.21
N GLU A 76 -8.01 -7.84 3.16
CA GLU A 76 -8.20 -6.40 3.27
C GLU A 76 -9.70 -6.09 3.42
N ILE A 77 -10.04 -5.31 4.46
CA ILE A 77 -11.39 -4.78 4.66
C ILE A 77 -11.31 -3.26 4.53
N SER A 78 -11.86 -2.72 3.45
CA SER A 78 -11.97 -1.26 3.29
C SER A 78 -13.01 -0.71 4.26
N PHE A 79 -12.55 -0.10 5.35
CA PHE A 79 -13.45 0.43 6.37
C PHE A 79 -14.37 1.52 5.82
N ASN A 80 -13.84 2.39 4.96
CA ASN A 80 -14.64 3.43 4.32
C ASN A 80 -15.70 2.86 3.38
N LYS A 81 -15.44 1.72 2.71
CA LYS A 81 -16.46 1.12 1.84
C LYS A 81 -17.64 0.56 2.63
N TYR A 82 -17.36 -0.13 3.75
CA TYR A 82 -18.38 -0.92 4.45
C TYR A 82 -18.97 -0.23 5.68
N PHE A 83 -18.21 0.66 6.34
CA PHE A 83 -18.61 1.29 7.60
C PHE A 83 -18.75 2.81 7.50
N TYR A 84 -18.48 3.41 6.34
CA TYR A 84 -18.65 4.86 6.21
C TYR A 84 -20.13 5.23 6.26
N ARG A 85 -20.49 5.98 7.29
CA ARG A 85 -21.79 6.62 7.41
C ARG A 85 -21.65 8.05 6.96
N HIS A 86 -22.30 8.40 5.86
CA HIS A 86 -22.39 9.79 5.42
C HIS A 86 -22.94 10.64 6.56
N LYS A 87 -22.15 11.63 7.01
CA LYS A 87 -22.66 12.69 7.86
C LYS A 87 -23.42 13.66 6.96
N PRO A 88 -24.74 13.81 7.14
CA PRO A 88 -25.49 14.79 6.38
C PRO A 88 -24.91 16.19 6.63
N LEU A 89 -24.94 17.04 5.60
CA LEU A 89 -24.58 18.44 5.74
C LEU A 89 -25.57 19.13 6.69
N ARG A 90 -25.10 20.21 7.34
CA ARG A 90 -25.97 21.08 8.14
C ARG A 90 -27.12 21.59 7.26
N SER A 91 -28.30 21.77 7.84
CA SER A 91 -29.43 22.32 7.11
C SER A 91 -29.20 23.79 6.76
N LEU A 92 -29.82 24.26 5.68
CA LEU A 92 -29.75 25.67 5.29
C LEU A 92 -30.28 26.59 6.40
N ALA A 93 -31.31 26.14 7.13
CA ALA A 93 -31.88 26.89 8.24
C ALA A 93 -30.89 27.06 9.41
N GLU A 94 -30.18 26.00 9.79
CA GLU A 94 -29.11 26.08 10.80
C GLU A 94 -27.98 27.01 10.34
N VAL A 95 -27.57 26.91 9.07
CA VAL A 95 -26.52 27.79 8.52
C VAL A 95 -26.96 29.25 8.55
N ALA A 96 -28.20 29.55 8.19
CA ALA A 96 -28.74 30.91 8.23
C ALA A 96 -28.81 31.46 9.67
N GLN A 97 -29.23 30.63 10.64
CA GLN A 97 -29.26 31.03 12.05
C GLN A 97 -27.86 31.31 12.61
N ASP A 98 -26.87 30.47 12.30
CA ASP A 98 -25.49 30.69 12.69
C ASP A 98 -24.96 32.02 12.12
N ILE A 99 -25.25 32.34 10.86
CA ILE A 99 -24.83 33.60 10.22
C ILE A 99 -25.43 34.80 10.97
N LEU A 100 -26.74 34.81 11.22
CA LEU A 100 -27.40 35.90 11.93
C LEU A 100 -26.89 36.07 13.37
N ALA A 101 -26.58 34.96 14.05
CA ALA A 101 -26.00 34.99 15.38
C ALA A 101 -24.59 35.61 15.37
N LEU A 102 -23.77 35.27 14.37
CA LEU A 102 -22.44 35.84 14.18
C LEU A 102 -22.50 37.33 13.83
N GLU A 103 -23.43 37.75 12.98
CA GLU A 103 -23.65 39.19 12.67
C GLU A 103 -23.97 39.98 13.93
N LYS A 104 -24.90 39.48 14.76
CA LYS A 104 -25.26 40.14 16.02
C LYS A 104 -24.09 40.23 17.01
N GLN A 105 -23.24 39.21 17.07
CA GLN A 105 -22.03 39.23 17.90
C GLN A 105 -21.01 40.26 17.39
N ALA A 106 -20.84 40.36 16.07
CA ALA A 106 -19.95 41.34 15.45
C ALA A 106 -20.42 42.78 15.70
N ASP A 107 -21.72 43.06 15.56
CA ASP A 107 -22.29 44.38 15.85
C ASP A 107 -22.10 44.78 17.32
N GLY A 108 -22.27 43.82 18.25
CA GLY A 108 -22.00 44.03 19.66
C GLY A 108 -20.53 44.39 19.93
N LEU A 109 -19.60 43.67 19.30
CA LEU A 109 -18.16 43.94 19.43
C LEU A 109 -17.76 45.31 18.88
N ILE A 110 -18.32 45.71 17.75
CA ILE A 110 -18.09 47.04 17.16
C ILE A 110 -18.63 48.14 18.09
N SER A 111 -19.79 47.92 18.70
CA SER A 111 -20.38 48.87 19.63
C SER A 111 -19.52 49.04 20.89
N GLU A 112 -18.99 47.94 21.45
CA GLU A 112 -18.06 48.00 22.59
C GLU A 112 -16.77 48.77 22.27
N ILE A 113 -16.24 48.67 21.05
CA ILE A 113 -15.03 49.41 20.63
C ILE A 113 -15.33 50.90 20.42
N LEU A 114 -16.52 51.24 19.91
CA LEU A 114 -16.91 52.63 19.65
C LEU A 114 -17.37 53.39 20.91
N GLU A 115 -17.83 52.67 21.94
CA GLU A 115 -18.20 53.24 23.25
C GLU A 115 -17.03 53.28 24.26
N ALA A 116 -15.83 52.81 23.88
CA ALA A 116 -14.59 52.88 24.66
C ALA A 116 -13.73 54.11 24.30
#